data_AF-W0J0B4-F1
#
_entry.id   AF-W0J0B4-F1
#
_cell.length_a   1.000
_cell.length_b   1.000
_cell.length_c   1.000
_cell.angle_alpha   90.00
_cell.angle_beta   90.00
_cell.angle_gamma   90.00
#
_symmetry.space_group_name_H-M   'P 1'
#
loop_
_entity.id
_entity.type
_entity.pdbx_description
1 polymer ?
#
loop_
_entity_poly.entity_id
_entity_poly.type
_entity_poly.pdbx_seq_one_letter_code
_entity_poly.pdbx_strand_id
1 'polypeptide(L)'
;MKKSLLILSGLLALWPPVSVFGQSGPVTKNPNTDEIREDLTFGPGRTLTIASGGLIVGAENAIRFEGGVFLSSEQAMPTVPPSAPPVVMMRAESGTLAFLSDLSGYVPTSRTISASGLATGGGNLTANRTITVPAASTAEATAGTVTNRAMTPASTRAAIDDRPQYAIFIIPIGPGFFDFELKASLSNFGEHAPFTDLYLYYHSPDPSRTIITSQTGPVPTVYFTDTGWTDKRRWRKQSTDQSIWAMRSNSGAVIPAVVVVVPVDATIRPTNAGLIWSYQRITATDYEQVWYPIVPTWSTVSPTP
;
A
#
# COMPACT_ATOMS: atom_id res chain seq x y z
N MET A 1 -57.71 -11.67 -35.09
CA MET A 1 -58.27 -10.31 -35.28
C MET A 1 -57.13 -9.40 -35.68
N LYS A 2 -57.21 -8.76 -36.86
CA LYS A 2 -56.19 -7.82 -37.36
C LYS A 2 -56.30 -6.49 -36.61
N LYS A 3 -55.18 -5.88 -36.22
CA LYS A 3 -55.14 -4.57 -35.54
C LYS A 3 -54.37 -3.62 -36.43
N SER A 4 -55.03 -2.57 -36.91
CA SER A 4 -54.45 -1.58 -37.81
C SER A 4 -54.09 -0.30 -37.06
N LEU A 5 -52.94 0.28 -37.38
CA LEU A 5 -52.49 1.59 -36.91
C LEU A 5 -53.09 2.69 -37.80
N LEU A 6 -53.59 3.76 -37.19
CA LEU A 6 -54.23 4.88 -37.87
C LEU A 6 -53.31 6.11 -37.79
N ILE A 7 -52.81 6.61 -38.92
CA ILE A 7 -52.06 7.87 -38.96
C ILE A 7 -52.94 8.90 -39.68
N LEU A 8 -53.45 9.90 -38.96
CA LEU A 8 -54.16 11.04 -39.57
C LEU A 8 -53.16 12.14 -39.90
N SER A 9 -53.09 12.54 -41.17
CA SER A 9 -52.46 13.80 -41.56
C SER A 9 -53.53 14.90 -41.61
N GLY A 10 -53.35 15.94 -40.79
CA GLY A 10 -54.24 17.10 -40.72
C GLY A 10 -53.89 18.14 -41.78
N LEU A 11 -54.93 18.68 -42.39
CA LEU A 11 -54.96 19.63 -43.50
C LEU A 11 -54.26 20.98 -43.18
N LEU A 12 -53.08 21.23 -43.76
CA LEU A 12 -52.67 22.55 -44.28
C LEU A 12 -51.54 22.33 -45.30
N ALA A 13 -51.76 22.78 -46.53
CA ALA A 13 -50.91 22.52 -47.69
C ALA A 13 -49.48 23.06 -47.52
N LEU A 14 -48.51 22.35 -48.15
CA LEU A 14 -47.07 22.60 -48.30
C LEU A 14 -46.12 21.90 -47.31
N TRP A 15 -46.16 20.57 -47.22
CA TRP A 15 -45.02 19.76 -46.71
C TRP A 15 -44.69 18.62 -47.69
N PRO A 16 -43.42 18.22 -47.83
CA PRO A 16 -43.02 17.16 -48.75
C PRO A 16 -43.60 15.80 -48.31
N PRO A 17 -43.76 14.83 -49.25
CA PRO A 17 -44.35 13.53 -48.94
C PRO A 17 -43.56 12.81 -47.84
N VAL A 18 -44.29 12.18 -46.92
CA VAL A 18 -43.74 11.23 -45.95
C VAL A 18 -43.18 10.04 -46.74
N SER A 19 -41.85 9.94 -46.84
CA SER A 19 -41.18 8.80 -47.45
C SER A 19 -40.83 7.77 -46.36
N VAL A 20 -41.56 6.66 -46.34
CA VAL A 20 -41.21 5.49 -45.54
C VAL A 20 -40.14 4.72 -46.30
N PHE A 21 -38.86 4.88 -45.92
CA PHE A 21 -37.77 4.13 -46.53
C PHE A 21 -37.75 2.68 -46.00
N GLY A 22 -38.00 1.71 -46.89
CA GLY A 22 -37.63 0.31 -46.65
C GLY A 22 -38.73 -0.75 -46.73
N GLN A 23 -39.92 -0.44 -47.28
CA GLN A 23 -41.01 -1.42 -47.40
C GLN A 23 -41.27 -1.74 -48.88
N SER A 24 -41.10 -3.01 -49.27
CA SER A 24 -41.44 -3.52 -50.61
C SER A 24 -42.81 -4.19 -50.57
N GLY A 25 -43.87 -3.42 -50.77
CA GLY A 25 -45.24 -3.93 -50.90
C GLY A 25 -46.16 -2.87 -51.52
N PRO A 26 -47.21 -3.28 -52.26
CA PRO A 26 -48.14 -2.33 -52.89
C PRO A 26 -48.98 -1.60 -51.83
N VAL A 27 -48.84 -0.28 -51.76
CA VAL A 27 -49.67 0.60 -50.93
C VAL A 27 -51.02 0.77 -51.62
N THR A 28 -52.06 0.11 -51.13
CA THR A 28 -53.43 0.38 -51.58
C THR A 28 -53.98 1.60 -50.84
N LYS A 29 -53.95 2.76 -51.49
CA LYS A 29 -54.65 3.96 -51.01
C LYS A 29 -56.15 3.78 -51.17
N ASN A 30 -56.91 3.99 -50.10
CA ASN A 30 -58.38 4.06 -50.20
C ASN A 30 -58.73 5.34 -51.01
N PRO A 31 -59.46 5.27 -52.13
CA PRO A 31 -59.73 6.46 -52.94
C PRO A 31 -60.68 7.46 -52.27
N ASN A 32 -61.40 7.05 -51.22
CA ASN A 32 -62.41 7.89 -50.55
C ASN A 32 -61.94 8.48 -49.21
N THR A 33 -60.76 8.12 -48.73
CA THR A 33 -60.13 8.71 -47.54
C THR A 33 -58.63 8.85 -47.76
N ASP A 34 -58.00 9.96 -47.34
CA ASP A 34 -56.52 10.12 -47.39
C ASP A 34 -55.80 9.25 -46.33
N GLU A 35 -56.31 8.04 -46.12
CA GLU A 35 -55.93 7.13 -45.04
C GLU A 35 -55.03 6.01 -45.60
N ILE A 36 -53.82 5.91 -45.05
CA ILE A 36 -52.90 4.80 -45.31
C ILE A 36 -53.01 3.85 -44.12
N ARG A 37 -53.52 2.64 -44.35
CA ARG A 37 -53.60 1.57 -43.34
C ARG A 37 -52.48 0.58 -43.58
N GLU A 38 -51.37 0.72 -42.86
CA GLU A 38 -50.29 -0.25 -42.88
C GLU A 38 -49.98 -0.79 -41.49
N ASP A 39 -49.90 -2.11 -41.40
CA ASP A 39 -49.42 -2.82 -40.21
C ASP A 39 -47.88 -2.75 -40.21
N LEU A 40 -47.33 -1.67 -39.70
CA LEU A 40 -45.87 -1.50 -39.58
C LEU A 40 -45.33 -2.32 -38.40
N THR A 41 -44.62 -3.40 -38.72
CA THR A 41 -43.85 -4.18 -37.74
C THR A 41 -42.37 -3.77 -37.84
N PHE A 42 -41.83 -3.18 -36.77
CA PHE A 42 -40.41 -2.83 -36.72
C PHE A 42 -39.60 -3.98 -36.11
N GLY A 43 -38.60 -4.46 -36.84
CA GLY A 43 -37.59 -5.37 -36.28
C GLY A 43 -36.69 -4.69 -35.24
N PRO A 44 -35.99 -5.45 -34.39
CA PRO A 44 -35.06 -4.91 -33.40
C PRO A 44 -34.01 -3.99 -34.05
N GLY A 45 -33.68 -2.88 -33.39
CA GLY A 45 -32.68 -1.90 -33.86
C GLY A 45 -33.18 -0.86 -34.87
N ARG A 46 -34.48 -0.84 -35.20
CA ARG A 46 -35.09 0.21 -36.04
C ARG A 46 -35.56 1.39 -35.19
N THR A 47 -35.42 2.61 -35.73
CA THR A 47 -35.91 3.83 -35.09
C THR A 47 -37.10 4.36 -35.88
N LEU A 48 -38.24 4.58 -35.22
CA LEU A 48 -39.36 5.34 -35.78
C LEU A 48 -39.07 6.82 -35.56
N THR A 49 -38.77 7.56 -36.63
CA THR A 49 -38.62 9.02 -36.57
C THR A 49 -39.92 9.66 -37.04
N ILE A 50 -40.53 10.47 -36.19
CA ILE A 50 -41.71 11.25 -36.52
C ILE A 50 -41.25 12.70 -36.63
N ALA A 51 -41.56 13.33 -37.76
CA ALA A 51 -41.23 14.73 -37.97
C ALA A 51 -41.88 15.60 -36.88
N SER A 52 -41.26 16.74 -36.59
CA SER A 52 -41.80 17.75 -35.68
C SER A 52 -43.27 18.05 -36.01
N GLY A 53 -44.16 17.88 -35.03
CA GLY A 53 -45.61 18.08 -35.19
C GLY A 53 -46.39 16.83 -35.66
N GLY A 54 -45.72 15.72 -35.95
CA GLY A 54 -46.39 14.46 -36.25
C GLY A 54 -47.04 13.84 -35.01
N LEU A 55 -48.25 13.31 -35.19
CA LEU A 55 -49.07 12.73 -34.13
C LEU A 55 -49.19 11.22 -34.37
N ILE A 56 -48.84 10.39 -33.39
CA ILE A 56 -49.23 8.97 -33.39
C ILE A 56 -50.59 8.88 -32.72
N VAL A 57 -51.61 8.42 -33.44
CA VAL A 57 -52.93 8.14 -32.88
C VAL A 57 -53.13 6.63 -32.86
N GLY A 58 -53.07 6.03 -31.68
CA GLY A 58 -53.45 4.64 -31.50
C GLY A 58 -54.91 4.56 -31.08
N ALA A 59 -55.66 3.61 -31.65
CA ALA A 59 -56.87 3.13 -30.98
C ALA A 59 -56.47 2.47 -29.65
N GLU A 60 -57.39 2.40 -28.68
CA GLU A 60 -57.17 1.69 -27.42
C GLU A 60 -56.62 0.28 -27.69
N ASN A 61 -55.50 -0.07 -27.04
CA ASN A 61 -54.76 -1.33 -27.23
C ASN A 61 -54.06 -1.55 -28.58
N ALA A 62 -53.90 -0.51 -29.42
CA ALA A 62 -53.11 -0.57 -30.66
C ALA A 62 -51.63 -0.24 -30.45
N ILE A 63 -51.30 0.55 -29.43
CA ILE A 63 -49.92 0.90 -29.09
C ILE A 63 -49.55 0.21 -27.77
N ARG A 64 -48.90 -0.96 -27.86
CA ARG A 64 -48.26 -1.60 -26.71
C ARG A 64 -46.76 -1.38 -26.79
N PHE A 65 -46.22 -0.62 -25.85
CA PHE A 65 -44.80 -0.61 -25.57
C PHE A 65 -44.56 -1.63 -24.46
N GLU A 66 -43.97 -2.79 -24.79
CA GLU A 66 -43.59 -3.75 -23.74
C GLU A 66 -42.34 -3.22 -23.01
N GLY A 67 -42.50 -2.82 -21.74
CA GLY A 67 -41.38 -2.49 -20.84
C GLY A 67 -41.13 -1.01 -20.50
N GLY A 68 -42.03 -0.08 -20.81
CA GLY A 68 -41.88 1.36 -20.48
C GLY A 68 -42.79 1.86 -19.35
N VAL A 69 -42.27 2.74 -18.49
CA VAL A 69 -43.03 3.50 -17.47
C VAL A 69 -43.32 4.90 -18.01
N PHE A 70 -44.57 5.36 -17.90
CA PHE A 70 -44.97 6.72 -18.24
C PHE A 70 -45.14 7.57 -16.99
N LEU A 71 -44.48 8.73 -16.93
CA LEU A 71 -44.73 9.78 -15.95
C LEU A 71 -45.33 10.97 -16.69
N SER A 72 -46.60 11.28 -16.46
CA SER A 72 -47.23 12.53 -16.90
C SER A 72 -47.35 13.47 -15.70
N SER A 73 -46.72 14.64 -15.76
CA SER A 73 -47.05 15.73 -14.84
C SER A 73 -48.37 16.37 -15.25
N GLU A 74 -49.32 16.45 -14.32
CA GLU A 74 -50.65 17.04 -14.51
C GLU A 74 -50.57 18.45 -15.12
N GLN A 75 -51.06 18.59 -16.34
CA GLN A 75 -51.50 19.88 -16.85
C GLN A 75 -52.94 19.73 -17.31
N ALA A 76 -53.78 20.68 -16.90
CA ALA A 76 -55.23 20.64 -16.99
C ALA A 76 -55.72 20.16 -18.37
N MET A 77 -56.34 18.99 -18.37
CA MET A 77 -56.98 18.41 -19.55
C MET A 77 -58.07 19.38 -20.06
N PRO A 78 -58.11 19.73 -21.35
CA PRO A 78 -59.29 20.38 -21.91
C PRO A 78 -60.48 19.42 -21.76
N THR A 79 -61.65 19.94 -21.39
CA THR A 79 -62.87 19.15 -21.20
C THR A 79 -63.32 18.56 -22.53
N VAL A 80 -62.95 17.31 -22.81
CA VAL A 80 -63.43 16.53 -23.94
C VAL A 80 -64.81 15.95 -23.61
N PRO A 81 -65.78 15.88 -24.55
CA PRO A 81 -67.10 15.31 -24.30
C PRO A 81 -67.02 13.85 -23.83
N PRO A 82 -67.92 13.39 -22.93
CA PRO A 82 -67.81 12.12 -22.21
C PRO A 82 -67.98 10.84 -23.06
N SER A 83 -68.09 10.95 -24.39
CA SER A 83 -68.29 9.80 -25.29
C SER A 83 -67.06 9.44 -26.14
N ALA A 84 -65.92 10.12 -25.96
CA ALA A 84 -64.67 9.80 -26.65
C ALA A 84 -63.67 9.15 -25.68
N PRO A 85 -62.94 8.09 -26.10
CA PRO A 85 -61.89 7.50 -25.27
C PRO A 85 -60.82 8.55 -24.93
N PRO A 86 -60.20 8.49 -23.74
CA PRO A 86 -59.22 9.48 -23.31
C PRO A 86 -58.01 9.48 -24.25
N VAL A 87 -57.81 10.59 -24.96
CA VAL A 87 -56.62 10.81 -25.79
C VAL A 87 -55.54 11.40 -24.90
N VAL A 88 -54.55 10.58 -24.53
CA VAL A 88 -53.34 11.06 -23.84
C VAL A 88 -52.41 11.65 -24.90
N MET A 89 -52.36 12.98 -25.01
CA MET A 89 -51.36 13.66 -25.83
C MET A 89 -50.08 13.88 -25.03
N MET A 90 -48.97 13.30 -25.48
CA MET A 90 -47.65 13.62 -24.96
C MET A 90 -47.06 14.75 -25.79
N ARG A 91 -46.63 15.83 -25.12
CA ARG A 91 -45.94 16.93 -25.78
C ARG A 91 -44.55 16.45 -26.18
N ALA A 92 -44.24 16.49 -27.48
CA ALA A 92 -42.87 16.33 -27.97
C ALA A 92 -42.08 17.60 -27.65
N GLU A 93 -41.83 17.86 -26.38
CA GLU A 93 -40.70 18.73 -26.03
C GLU A 93 -39.44 17.95 -26.37
N SER A 94 -38.51 18.61 -27.06
CA SER A 94 -37.20 18.09 -27.47
C SER A 94 -36.49 17.42 -26.29
N GLY A 95 -36.76 16.13 -26.09
CA GLY A 95 -36.26 15.33 -24.99
C GLY A 95 -36.08 13.92 -25.50
N THR A 96 -34.83 13.48 -25.53
CA THR A 96 -34.50 12.09 -25.84
C THR A 96 -35.15 11.20 -24.79
N LEU A 97 -36.05 10.31 -25.22
CA LEU A 97 -36.57 9.24 -24.36
C LEU A 97 -35.42 8.26 -24.08
N ALA A 98 -34.76 8.41 -22.93
CA ALA A 98 -33.76 7.46 -22.47
C ALA A 98 -34.47 6.21 -21.93
N PHE A 99 -34.18 5.05 -22.52
CA PHE A 99 -34.70 3.77 -22.04
C PHE A 99 -33.99 3.40 -20.72
N LEU A 100 -34.70 2.78 -19.77
CA LEU A 100 -34.14 2.35 -18.46
C LEU A 100 -32.87 1.49 -18.58
N SER A 101 -32.69 0.79 -19.72
CA SER A 101 -31.47 0.06 -20.04
C SER A 101 -30.23 0.96 -20.13
N ASP A 102 -30.37 2.20 -20.62
CA ASP A 102 -29.26 3.16 -20.75
C ASP A 102 -28.84 3.74 -19.38
N LEU A 103 -29.74 3.71 -18.38
CA LEU A 103 -29.42 4.14 -17.02
C LEU A 103 -28.67 3.06 -16.22
N SER A 104 -28.80 1.78 -16.57
CA SER A 104 -28.14 0.69 -15.84
C SER A 104 -26.60 0.74 -15.93
N GLY A 105 -26.06 1.42 -16.94
CA GLY A 105 -24.62 1.69 -17.10
C GLY A 105 -24.21 3.14 -16.84
N TYR A 106 -25.15 4.02 -16.47
CA TYR A 106 -24.84 5.43 -16.25
C TYR A 106 -24.11 5.62 -14.91
N VAL A 107 -22.88 6.13 -14.97
CA VAL A 107 -22.13 6.52 -13.78
C VAL A 107 -22.51 7.95 -13.43
N PRO A 108 -23.12 8.23 -12.25
CA PRO A 108 -23.46 9.59 -11.87
C PRO A 108 -22.19 10.44 -11.73
N THR A 109 -22.03 11.43 -12.61
CA THR A 109 -20.85 12.32 -12.64
C THR A 109 -20.80 13.29 -11.47
N SER A 110 -21.90 13.43 -10.73
CA SER A 110 -21.98 14.16 -9.46
C SER A 110 -21.22 13.46 -8.32
N ARG A 111 -20.84 12.18 -8.48
CA ARG A 111 -19.99 11.48 -7.51
C ARG A 111 -18.52 11.85 -7.72
N THR A 112 -17.78 11.91 -6.61
CA THR A 112 -16.35 12.21 -6.58
C THR A 112 -15.57 11.10 -5.89
N ILE A 113 -14.34 10.86 -6.35
CA ILE A 113 -13.34 10.06 -5.64
C ILE A 113 -12.34 11.03 -5.01
N SER A 114 -12.23 11.00 -3.68
CA SER A 114 -11.24 11.75 -2.91
C SER A 114 -10.14 10.80 -2.43
N ALA A 115 -8.88 11.20 -2.57
CA ALA A 115 -7.72 10.48 -2.06
C ALA A 115 -6.97 11.34 -1.02
N SER A 116 -6.37 10.70 -0.02
CA SER A 116 -5.52 11.35 0.98
C SER A 116 -4.51 10.37 1.56
N GLY A 117 -3.48 10.88 2.24
CA GLY A 117 -2.43 10.07 2.87
C GLY A 117 -1.57 9.34 1.84
N LEU A 118 -1.69 8.02 1.79
CA LEU A 118 -0.94 7.15 0.88
C LEU A 118 -1.41 7.25 -0.57
N ALA A 119 -2.65 7.68 -0.81
CA ALA A 119 -3.24 7.74 -2.13
C ALA A 119 -3.33 9.20 -2.60
N THR A 120 -3.02 9.42 -3.88
CA THR A 120 -3.16 10.72 -4.57
C THR A 120 -3.95 10.54 -5.86
N GLY A 121 -4.48 11.63 -6.42
CA GLY A 121 -5.35 11.62 -7.59
C GLY A 121 -6.84 11.70 -7.25
N GLY A 122 -7.71 11.18 -8.12
CA GLY A 122 -9.16 11.21 -7.97
C GLY A 122 -9.86 12.29 -8.81
N GLY A 123 -11.00 12.77 -8.34
CA GLY A 123 -11.84 13.77 -9.02
C GLY A 123 -13.29 13.30 -9.25
N ASN A 124 -14.06 14.07 -10.03
CA ASN A 124 -15.44 13.69 -10.41
C ASN A 124 -15.43 12.50 -11.41
N LEU A 125 -16.56 11.82 -11.59
CA LEU A 125 -16.64 10.65 -12.49
C LEU A 125 -16.99 11.01 -13.94
N THR A 126 -16.60 12.20 -14.41
CA THR A 126 -16.82 12.63 -15.81
C THR A 126 -15.94 11.90 -16.82
N ALA A 127 -14.91 11.19 -16.35
CA ALA A 127 -14.03 10.33 -17.15
C ALA A 127 -13.28 9.34 -16.24
N ASN A 128 -12.42 8.48 -16.81
CA ASN A 128 -11.61 7.52 -16.06
C ASN A 128 -10.70 8.22 -15.02
N ARG A 129 -10.69 7.72 -13.80
CA ARG A 129 -9.88 8.25 -12.69
C ARG A 129 -8.71 7.32 -12.38
N THR A 130 -7.55 7.92 -12.15
CA THR A 130 -6.35 7.22 -11.70
C THR A 130 -6.09 7.59 -10.25
N ILE A 131 -5.85 6.57 -9.43
CA ILE A 131 -5.37 6.71 -8.05
C ILE A 131 -3.95 6.18 -8.00
N THR A 132 -3.05 6.99 -7.47
CA THR A 132 -1.63 6.66 -7.36
C THR A 132 -1.27 6.41 -5.90
N VAL A 133 -0.66 5.26 -5.63
CA VAL A 133 -0.09 4.90 -4.33
C VAL A 133 1.41 4.68 -4.52
N PRO A 134 2.26 5.67 -4.21
CA PRO A 134 3.68 5.54 -4.43
C PRO A 134 4.29 4.54 -3.45
N ALA A 135 5.11 3.63 -3.96
CA ALA A 135 5.91 2.73 -3.15
C ALA A 135 7.04 3.48 -2.44
N ALA A 136 7.36 3.06 -1.22
CA ALA A 136 8.56 3.50 -0.51
C ALA A 136 9.80 2.91 -1.20
N SER A 137 10.80 3.75 -1.43
CA SER A 137 12.16 3.33 -1.76
C SER A 137 12.82 2.64 -0.55
N THR A 138 13.91 1.92 -0.79
CA THR A 138 14.73 1.32 0.27
C THR A 138 15.21 2.34 1.30
N ALA A 139 15.64 3.52 0.84
CA ALA A 139 16.11 4.58 1.74
C ALA A 139 14.97 5.14 2.60
N GLU A 140 13.80 5.39 2.02
CA GLU A 140 12.61 5.85 2.77
C GLU A 140 12.16 4.81 3.80
N ALA A 141 12.17 3.52 3.42
CA ALA A 141 11.79 2.41 4.28
C ALA A 141 12.75 2.20 5.46
N THR A 142 14.05 2.37 5.22
CA THR A 142 15.10 2.24 6.25
C THR A 142 15.05 3.42 7.22
N ALA A 143 14.87 4.64 6.72
CA ALA A 143 14.76 5.83 7.56
C ALA A 143 13.46 5.82 8.39
N GLY A 144 12.36 5.29 7.84
CA GLY A 144 11.09 5.14 8.55
C GLY A 144 10.39 6.46 8.91
N THR A 145 10.74 7.58 8.26
CA THR A 145 10.21 8.92 8.56
C THR A 145 9.12 9.41 7.61
N VAL A 146 8.96 8.78 6.44
CA VAL A 146 8.02 9.21 5.40
C VAL A 146 6.64 8.61 5.64
N THR A 147 5.60 9.45 5.63
CA THR A 147 4.22 9.07 5.99
C THR A 147 3.28 8.91 4.81
N ASN A 148 3.73 9.21 3.58
CA ASN A 148 2.92 9.21 2.35
C ASN A 148 3.40 8.20 1.30
N ARG A 149 4.07 7.12 1.73
CA ARG A 149 4.57 6.04 0.88
C ARG A 149 4.11 4.68 1.40
N ALA A 150 3.74 3.79 0.49
CA ALA A 150 3.35 2.43 0.84
C ALA A 150 4.58 1.52 0.91
N MET A 151 4.70 0.77 2.01
CA MET A 151 5.69 -0.30 2.12
C MET A 151 5.31 -1.46 1.20
N THR A 152 6.26 -1.90 0.38
CA THR A 152 6.18 -3.12 -0.41
C THR A 152 6.94 -4.25 0.30
N PRO A 153 6.71 -5.54 -0.03
CA PRO A 153 7.53 -6.63 0.51
C PRO A 153 9.03 -6.42 0.31
N ALA A 154 9.46 -5.86 -0.82
CA ALA A 154 10.86 -5.56 -1.11
C ALA A 154 11.44 -4.47 -0.18
N SER A 155 10.72 -3.35 -0.01
CA SER A 155 11.17 -2.28 0.89
C SER A 155 11.14 -2.70 2.36
N THR A 156 10.17 -3.54 2.76
CA THR A 156 10.11 -4.10 4.12
C THR A 156 11.30 -5.00 4.39
N ARG A 157 11.64 -5.89 3.44
CA ARG A 157 12.83 -6.73 3.56
C ARG A 157 14.09 -5.87 3.69
N ALA A 158 14.26 -4.85 2.85
CA ALA A 158 15.43 -3.99 2.91
C ALA A 158 15.55 -3.26 4.26
N ALA A 159 14.44 -2.77 4.82
CA ALA A 159 14.42 -2.12 6.14
C ALA A 159 14.66 -3.09 7.32
N ILE A 160 14.54 -4.40 7.11
CA ILE A 160 14.89 -5.43 8.09
C ILE A 160 16.36 -5.81 7.94
N ASP A 161 16.81 -6.05 6.70
CA ASP A 161 18.18 -6.47 6.38
C ASP A 161 19.21 -5.37 6.73
N ASP A 162 18.83 -4.09 6.68
CA ASP A 162 19.70 -2.96 7.04
C ASP A 162 19.77 -2.68 8.56
N ARG A 163 19.01 -3.42 9.39
CA ARG A 163 19.07 -3.24 10.85
C ARG A 163 20.39 -3.76 11.39
N PRO A 164 21.11 -2.98 12.20
CA PRO A 164 22.29 -3.49 12.88
C PRO A 164 21.98 -4.75 13.68
N GLN A 165 22.80 -5.78 13.46
CA GLN A 165 22.73 -7.06 14.14
C GLN A 165 23.84 -7.21 15.19
N TYR A 166 24.87 -6.35 15.14
CA TYR A 166 26.03 -6.43 16.02
C TYR A 166 26.52 -5.05 16.46
N ALA A 167 26.93 -4.96 17.71
CA ALA A 167 27.79 -3.91 18.26
C ALA A 167 29.24 -4.42 18.26
N ILE A 168 30.12 -3.73 17.53
CA ILE A 168 31.53 -4.11 17.36
C ILE A 168 32.40 -3.11 18.10
N PHE A 169 33.26 -3.62 18.97
CA PHE A 169 34.26 -2.85 19.70
C PHE A 169 35.65 -3.24 19.26
N ILE A 170 36.54 -2.25 19.13
CA ILE A 170 37.98 -2.46 19.01
C ILE A 170 38.59 -1.96 20.31
N ILE A 171 39.08 -2.88 21.14
CA ILE A 171 39.67 -2.54 22.44
C ILE A 171 41.19 -2.62 22.31
N PRO A 172 41.92 -1.51 22.52
CA PRO A 172 43.38 -1.56 22.62
C PRO A 172 43.76 -2.28 23.92
N ILE A 173 44.53 -3.36 23.80
CA ILE A 173 45.02 -4.12 24.96
C ILE A 173 46.43 -3.63 25.29
N GLY A 174 47.37 -3.82 24.36
CA GLY A 174 48.73 -3.34 24.47
C GLY A 174 49.62 -4.19 25.38
N PRO A 175 50.88 -3.77 25.59
CA PRO A 175 51.86 -4.56 26.33
C PRO A 175 51.46 -4.77 27.80
N GLY A 176 51.73 -5.98 28.33
CA GLY A 176 51.48 -6.33 29.74
C GLY A 176 50.04 -6.72 30.08
N PHE A 177 49.10 -6.47 29.16
CA PHE A 177 47.70 -6.89 29.25
C PHE A 177 47.40 -7.97 28.23
N PHE A 178 46.42 -8.81 28.54
CA PHE A 178 46.09 -9.98 27.72
C PHE A 178 44.59 -10.17 27.57
N ASP A 179 43.85 -9.78 28.59
CA ASP A 179 42.41 -9.95 28.71
C ASP A 179 41.73 -8.60 29.00
N PHE A 180 40.40 -8.59 29.07
CA PHE A 180 39.60 -7.40 29.32
C PHE A 180 38.27 -7.73 30.01
N GLU A 181 37.68 -6.71 30.62
CA GLU A 181 36.24 -6.69 30.93
C GLU A 181 35.54 -5.72 29.99
N LEU A 182 34.35 -6.08 29.50
CA LEU A 182 33.44 -5.17 28.80
C LEU A 182 32.13 -5.12 29.57
N LYS A 183 31.63 -3.90 29.79
CA LYS A 183 30.34 -3.68 30.47
C LYS A 183 29.47 -2.71 29.71
N ALA A 184 28.16 -2.90 29.84
CA ALA A 184 27.13 -1.97 29.38
C ALA A 184 26.14 -1.70 30.51
N SER A 185 25.96 -0.44 30.88
CA SER A 185 25.05 -0.02 31.96
C SER A 185 24.16 1.15 31.52
N LEU A 186 23.03 1.35 32.21
CA LEU A 186 22.14 2.48 31.93
C LEU A 186 22.46 3.74 32.74
N SER A 187 23.23 3.64 33.83
CA SER A 187 23.50 4.76 34.74
C SER A 187 24.97 5.20 34.82
N ASN A 188 25.82 4.75 33.91
CA ASN A 188 27.27 4.99 33.97
C ASN A 188 27.91 4.45 35.26
N PHE A 189 27.42 3.32 35.77
CA PHE A 189 27.89 2.71 37.03
C PHE A 189 27.77 3.65 38.25
N GLY A 190 26.75 4.51 38.29
CA GLY A 190 26.42 5.26 39.51
C GLY A 190 26.35 4.31 40.71
N GLU A 191 26.74 4.77 41.90
CA GLU A 191 26.83 3.97 43.14
C GLU A 191 25.53 3.22 43.43
N HIS A 192 25.40 2.03 42.86
CA HIS A 192 24.22 1.19 42.98
C HIS A 192 24.73 -0.20 43.31
N ALA A 193 24.86 -0.45 44.61
CA ALA A 193 24.86 -1.80 45.13
C ALA A 193 23.40 -2.12 45.54
N PRO A 194 22.73 -3.10 44.91
CA PRO A 194 23.19 -3.93 43.79
C PRO A 194 23.15 -3.19 42.44
N PHE A 195 24.00 -3.61 41.49
CA PHE A 195 24.03 -3.07 40.13
C PHE A 195 22.76 -3.51 39.37
N THR A 196 21.65 -2.80 39.57
CA THR A 196 20.36 -3.14 38.93
C THR A 196 20.30 -2.73 37.46
N ASP A 197 21.24 -1.91 37.01
CA ASP A 197 21.27 -1.29 35.69
C ASP A 197 22.37 -1.85 34.77
N LEU A 198 23.14 -2.84 35.24
CA LEU A 198 24.16 -3.55 34.48
C LEU A 198 23.48 -4.55 33.53
N TYR A 199 23.46 -4.22 32.24
CA TYR A 199 22.84 -5.06 31.23
C TYR A 199 23.80 -6.11 30.66
N LEU A 200 25.04 -5.71 30.38
CA LEU A 200 26.08 -6.61 29.90
C LEU A 200 27.27 -6.55 30.85
N TYR A 201 27.75 -7.73 31.22
CA TYR A 201 29.05 -7.91 31.85
C TYR A 201 29.72 -9.14 31.26
N TYR A 202 30.81 -8.89 30.55
CA TYR A 202 31.67 -9.92 29.98
C TYR A 202 33.07 -9.82 30.56
N HIS A 203 33.60 -10.95 31.03
CA HIS A 203 34.92 -11.10 31.62
C HIS A 203 35.71 -12.10 30.76
N SER A 204 36.60 -11.61 29.89
CA SER A 204 37.28 -12.46 28.91
C SER A 204 38.11 -13.59 29.53
N PRO A 205 38.61 -13.53 30.79
CA PRO A 205 39.25 -14.69 31.41
C PRO A 205 38.32 -15.88 31.69
N ASP A 206 37.00 -15.68 31.71
CA ASP A 206 36.00 -16.73 31.96
C ASP A 206 34.87 -16.66 30.91
N PRO A 207 35.17 -16.95 29.62
CA PRO A 207 34.22 -16.79 28.54
C PRO A 207 33.00 -17.74 28.65
N SER A 208 33.15 -18.86 29.36
CA SER A 208 32.10 -19.83 29.66
C SER A 208 31.18 -19.42 30.81
N ARG A 209 31.53 -18.36 31.56
CA ARG A 209 30.81 -17.88 32.76
C ARG A 209 30.73 -18.93 33.88
N THR A 210 31.78 -19.73 34.03
CA THR A 210 31.82 -20.83 35.00
C THR A 210 32.36 -20.41 36.36
N ILE A 211 33.25 -19.41 36.39
CA ILE A 211 33.91 -18.94 37.61
C ILE A 211 33.23 -17.65 38.10
N ILE A 212 32.99 -16.71 37.20
CA ILE A 212 32.36 -15.41 37.46
C ILE A 212 30.89 -15.49 37.05
N THR A 213 30.06 -15.97 37.99
CA THR A 213 28.62 -16.20 37.77
C THR A 213 27.79 -14.93 37.68
N SER A 214 28.34 -13.77 38.05
CA SER A 214 27.68 -12.46 37.92
C SER A 214 27.71 -11.89 36.49
N GLN A 215 28.40 -12.53 35.55
CA GLN A 215 28.36 -12.16 34.14
C GLN A 215 26.93 -12.23 33.59
N THR A 216 26.55 -11.24 32.78
CA THR A 216 25.17 -11.06 32.30
C THR A 216 25.14 -10.55 30.86
N GLY A 217 23.94 -10.57 30.25
CA GLY A 217 23.71 -10.17 28.87
C GLY A 217 24.17 -11.22 27.86
N PRO A 218 24.13 -10.91 26.55
CA PRO A 218 24.58 -11.83 25.52
C PRO A 218 26.08 -12.13 25.61
N VAL A 219 26.50 -13.32 25.18
CA VAL A 219 27.91 -13.72 25.12
C VAL A 219 28.55 -13.17 23.84
N PRO A 220 29.57 -12.29 23.94
CA PRO A 220 30.25 -11.77 22.77
C PRO A 220 31.07 -12.84 22.04
N THR A 221 31.27 -12.65 20.74
CA THR A 221 32.36 -13.32 20.01
C THR A 221 33.58 -12.42 20.02
N VAL A 222 34.73 -12.95 20.45
CA VAL A 222 35.97 -12.18 20.57
C VAL A 222 36.99 -12.69 19.58
N TYR A 223 37.65 -11.76 18.88
CA TYR A 223 38.80 -12.03 18.02
C TYR A 223 40.01 -11.25 18.48
N PHE A 224 41.20 -11.82 18.35
CA PHE A 224 42.45 -11.16 18.73
C PHE A 224 43.59 -11.48 17.76
N THR A 225 44.60 -10.61 17.77
CA THR A 225 45.91 -10.88 17.14
C THR A 225 46.97 -11.02 18.22
N ASP A 226 48.08 -11.66 17.88
CA ASP A 226 49.13 -11.99 18.83
C ASP A 226 50.48 -11.96 18.10
N THR A 227 51.45 -11.25 18.68
CA THR A 227 52.75 -10.97 18.04
C THR A 227 53.72 -12.15 18.00
N GLY A 228 53.46 -13.22 18.74
CA GLY A 228 54.33 -14.39 18.82
C GLY A 228 54.00 -15.49 17.83
N TRP A 229 52.89 -15.40 17.09
CA TRP A 229 52.60 -16.30 15.97
C TRP A 229 53.39 -15.95 14.70
N THR A 230 53.59 -16.95 13.84
CA THR A 230 54.23 -16.76 12.52
C THR A 230 53.49 -15.75 11.65
N ASP A 231 52.15 -15.88 11.53
CA ASP A 231 51.31 -14.83 10.93
C ASP A 231 50.64 -14.01 12.03
N LYS A 232 51.21 -12.82 12.25
CA LYS A 232 50.77 -11.83 13.25
C LYS A 232 49.54 -11.05 12.81
N ARG A 233 49.16 -11.14 11.52
CA ARG A 233 47.98 -10.44 10.95
C ARG A 233 46.72 -11.26 11.10
N ARG A 234 46.85 -12.57 11.29
CA ARG A 234 45.71 -13.49 11.41
C ARG A 234 44.94 -13.23 12.70
N TRP A 235 43.65 -13.00 12.58
CA TRP A 235 42.73 -12.95 13.70
C TRP A 235 42.43 -14.36 14.20
N ARG A 236 42.34 -14.51 15.52
CA ARG A 236 42.01 -15.76 16.19
C ARG A 236 40.78 -15.54 17.04
N LYS A 237 39.79 -16.40 16.89
CA LYS A 237 38.61 -16.40 17.74
C LYS A 237 38.99 -16.95 19.12
N GLN A 238 38.61 -16.24 20.17
CA GLN A 238 38.72 -16.75 21.54
C GLN A 238 37.86 -18.01 21.69
N SER A 239 38.39 -19.05 22.35
CA SER A 239 37.62 -20.25 22.62
C SER A 239 36.53 -19.96 23.65
N THR A 240 35.57 -20.88 23.77
CA THR A 240 34.45 -20.72 24.70
C THR A 240 34.83 -20.98 26.16
N ASP A 241 36.04 -21.48 26.41
CA ASP A 241 36.48 -22.02 27.70
C ASP A 241 37.87 -21.53 28.15
N GLN A 242 38.59 -20.76 27.34
CA GLN A 242 39.92 -20.25 27.65
C GLN A 242 40.00 -18.73 27.56
N SER A 243 40.76 -18.14 28.49
CA SER A 243 41.15 -16.72 28.41
C SER A 243 42.03 -16.45 27.21
N ILE A 244 42.10 -15.19 26.77
CA ILE A 244 43.04 -14.79 25.71
C ILE A 244 44.47 -14.98 26.20
N TRP A 245 44.73 -14.71 27.48
CA TRP A 245 45.98 -15.04 28.14
C TRP A 245 46.36 -16.51 27.91
N ALA A 246 45.48 -17.47 28.19
CA ALA A 246 45.77 -18.89 28.02
C ALA A 246 45.97 -19.31 26.56
N MET A 247 45.36 -18.60 25.61
CA MET A 247 45.43 -18.89 24.18
C MET A 247 46.62 -18.26 23.44
N ARG A 248 47.40 -17.39 24.11
CA ARG A 248 48.53 -16.70 23.47
C ARG A 248 49.60 -17.70 23.02
N SER A 249 50.33 -17.34 21.97
CA SER A 249 51.37 -18.19 21.38
C SER A 249 52.52 -18.50 22.33
N ASN A 250 52.92 -17.54 23.18
CA ASN A 250 53.96 -17.69 24.19
C ASN A 250 53.89 -16.58 25.25
N SER A 251 54.69 -16.69 26.32
CA SER A 251 54.71 -15.74 27.44
C SER A 251 55.14 -14.30 27.08
N GLY A 252 55.89 -14.11 25.99
CA GLY A 252 56.33 -12.80 25.51
C GLY A 252 55.44 -12.20 24.41
N ALA A 253 54.34 -12.86 24.05
CA ALA A 253 53.41 -12.35 23.05
C ALA A 253 52.68 -11.10 23.56
N VAL A 254 52.54 -10.10 22.69
CA VAL A 254 51.73 -8.92 22.92
C VAL A 254 50.41 -9.10 22.17
N ILE A 255 49.31 -8.80 22.86
CA ILE A 255 47.99 -8.68 22.26
C ILE A 255 47.77 -7.18 22.01
N PRO A 256 47.88 -6.69 20.76
CA PRO A 256 47.78 -5.24 20.52
C PRO A 256 46.34 -4.76 20.69
N ALA A 257 45.37 -5.51 20.18
CA ALA A 257 43.96 -5.19 20.26
C ALA A 257 43.09 -6.46 20.15
N VAL A 258 41.85 -6.33 20.59
CA VAL A 258 40.79 -7.32 20.40
C VAL A 258 39.60 -6.69 19.69
N VAL A 259 38.89 -7.50 18.90
CA VAL A 259 37.60 -7.17 18.31
C VAL A 259 36.54 -7.93 19.07
N VAL A 260 35.62 -7.21 19.70
CA VAL A 260 34.52 -7.78 20.46
C VAL A 260 33.23 -7.56 19.70
N VAL A 261 32.54 -8.64 19.37
CA VAL A 261 31.30 -8.64 18.59
C VAL A 261 30.16 -9.05 19.51
N VAL A 262 29.33 -8.09 19.88
CA VAL A 262 28.18 -8.30 20.75
C VAL A 262 26.91 -8.32 19.90
N PRO A 263 26.06 -9.36 19.97
CA PRO A 263 24.81 -9.38 19.20
C PRO A 263 23.84 -8.31 19.71
N VAL A 264 23.11 -7.70 18.77
CA VAL A 264 22.02 -6.76 19.05
C VAL A 264 20.82 -7.51 19.61
N ASP A 265 20.14 -6.89 20.58
CA ASP A 265 18.90 -7.38 21.15
C ASP A 265 17.94 -6.22 21.47
N ALA A 266 16.94 -6.47 22.31
CA ALA A 266 15.98 -5.44 22.70
C ALA A 266 16.63 -4.26 23.45
N THR A 267 17.74 -4.45 24.15
CA THR A 267 18.42 -3.40 24.93
C THR A 267 19.68 -2.90 24.23
N ILE A 268 20.52 -3.80 23.71
CA ILE A 268 21.72 -3.47 22.93
C ILE A 268 21.29 -3.16 21.50
N ARG A 269 21.03 -1.88 21.22
CA ARG A 269 20.64 -1.40 19.91
C ARG A 269 21.08 0.05 19.68
N PRO A 270 21.28 0.50 18.43
CA PRO A 270 21.75 1.85 18.12
C PRO A 270 20.87 2.97 18.69
N THR A 271 19.56 2.71 18.83
CA THR A 271 18.59 3.70 19.32
C THR A 271 18.50 3.78 20.84
N ASN A 272 19.20 2.91 21.59
CA ASN A 272 19.25 3.00 23.04
C ASN A 272 20.39 3.93 23.48
N ALA A 273 20.13 5.24 23.44
CA ALA A 273 21.10 6.27 23.82
C ALA A 273 21.48 6.26 25.31
N GLY A 274 20.71 5.57 26.17
CA GLY A 274 21.01 5.43 27.59
C GLY A 274 22.06 4.36 27.90
N LEU A 275 22.44 3.53 26.92
CA LEU A 275 23.39 2.45 27.14
C LEU A 275 24.83 2.98 27.05
N ILE A 276 25.54 2.93 28.18
CA ILE A 276 26.90 3.41 28.35
C ILE A 276 27.83 2.22 28.40
N TRP A 277 28.89 2.26 27.59
CA TRP A 277 29.85 1.17 27.45
C TRP A 277 31.19 1.57 28.03
N SER A 278 31.77 0.65 28.78
CA SER A 278 33.12 0.83 29.30
C SER A 278 33.88 -0.50 29.30
N TYR A 279 35.19 -0.39 29.29
CA TYR A 279 36.07 -1.54 29.42
C TYR A 279 37.21 -1.25 30.39
N GLN A 280 37.82 -2.30 30.91
CA GLN A 280 39.13 -2.24 31.56
C GLN A 280 39.99 -3.38 31.05
N ARG A 281 41.32 -3.23 31.13
CA ARG A 281 42.26 -4.27 30.72
C ARG A 281 42.62 -5.16 31.91
N ILE A 282 43.01 -6.39 31.61
CA ILE A 282 43.37 -7.40 32.61
C ILE A 282 44.73 -7.99 32.23
N THR A 283 45.60 -8.06 33.22
CA THR A 283 46.88 -8.76 33.15
C THR A 283 46.66 -10.28 33.31
N ALA A 284 47.72 -11.04 33.59
CA ALA A 284 47.58 -12.46 33.89
C ALA A 284 46.77 -12.75 35.17
N THR A 285 46.85 -11.84 36.14
CA THR A 285 46.43 -12.11 37.53
C THR A 285 45.68 -10.96 38.18
N ASP A 286 45.67 -9.78 37.55
CA ASP A 286 45.12 -8.56 38.14
C ASP A 286 44.49 -7.65 37.09
N TYR A 287 43.59 -6.80 37.55
CA TYR A 287 42.90 -5.80 36.77
C TYR A 287 43.74 -4.52 36.68
N GLU A 288 43.57 -3.78 35.60
CA GLU A 288 44.12 -2.42 35.53
C GLU A 288 43.47 -1.46 36.54
N GLN A 289 42.22 -1.74 36.94
CA GLN A 289 41.41 -0.90 37.84
C GLN A 289 41.11 0.50 37.28
N VAL A 290 41.23 0.67 35.96
CA VAL A 290 40.87 1.90 35.24
C VAL A 290 39.84 1.55 34.18
N TRP A 291 38.70 2.25 34.21
CA TRP A 291 37.62 2.09 33.26
C TRP A 291 37.70 3.15 32.15
N TYR A 292 37.69 2.69 30.91
CA TYR A 292 37.70 3.54 29.72
C TYR A 292 36.32 3.54 29.07
N PRO A 293 35.78 4.71 28.67
CA PRO A 293 34.58 4.75 27.86
C PRO A 293 34.89 4.22 26.45
N ILE A 294 33.90 3.57 25.84
CA ILE A 294 33.99 3.11 24.44
C ILE A 294 32.63 3.24 23.77
N VAL A 295 32.61 3.35 22.44
CA VAL A 295 31.37 3.39 21.65
C VAL A 295 31.46 2.29 20.59
N PRO A 296 30.41 1.46 20.41
CA PRO A 296 30.43 0.45 19.37
C PRO A 296 30.31 1.05 17.98
N THR A 297 30.92 0.38 17.01
CA THR A 297 30.50 0.46 15.61
C THR A 297 29.35 -0.52 15.38
N TRP A 298 28.24 -0.05 14.84
CA TRP A 298 27.08 -0.90 14.55
C TRP A 298 27.22 -1.55 13.17
N SER A 299 26.91 -2.85 13.06
CA SER A 299 27.03 -3.61 11.82
C SER A 299 25.83 -4.53 11.59
N THR A 300 25.40 -4.69 10.34
CA THR A 300 24.37 -5.65 9.91
C THR A 300 24.92 -7.08 9.78
N VAL A 301 26.25 -7.23 9.68
CA VAL A 301 26.93 -8.52 9.50
C VAL A 301 27.97 -8.75 10.58
N SER A 302 28.12 -10.00 11.01
CA SER A 302 29.19 -10.37 11.93
C SER A 302 30.51 -10.33 11.18
N PRO A 303 31.57 -9.73 11.75
CA PRO A 303 32.92 -9.92 11.22
C PRO A 303 33.25 -11.41 11.18
N THR A 304 33.83 -11.85 10.07
CA THR A 304 34.44 -13.19 9.92
C THR A 304 35.90 -13.03 9.49
N PRO A 305 36.76 -12.50 10.38
CA PRO A 305 38.16 -12.22 10.08
C PRO A 305 39.06 -13.47 10.11
#